data_AF-A0AAD5H7U7-F1
#
_entry.id   AF-A0AAD5H7U7-F1
#
_cell.length_a   1.000
_cell.length_b   1.000
_cell.length_c   1.000
_cell.angle_alpha   90.00
_cell.angle_beta   90.00
_cell.angle_gamma   90.00
#
_symmetry.space_group_name_H-M   'P 1'
#
loop_
_entity.id
_entity.type
_entity.pdbx_description
1 polymer ?
#
loop_
_entity_poly.entity_id
_entity_poly.type
_entity_poly.pdbx_seq_one_letter_code
_entity_poly.pdbx_strand_id
1 'polypeptide(L)'
;MAFDISNVTGNPIILLSGVFAMIGWFIAFIAACIFQGLGGFWWTIIFELLVLGGIFFVIAIDAFPQYRLVVLSFLSISIAMLTSFIGNFINSSSSAAQAIGAGGVFLIIVQFSWVIIFGSDENSAINRSVYGLQIASRPPQQNNFKAGSIPLGSSVYAPSHNQGSFVNAQEFSQPAQPIMMQASAPVMNSPHVPHMAQVQSTLPPSSVENVASNSQAAIDKVTALHAYQANPEDATELSFAKGEVLEVLDKKGNWWQARKQDGSEGIIPSNYFAA
;
A
#
# COMPACT_ATOMS: atom_id res chain seq x y z
N MET A 1 21.46 13.22 5.89
CA MET A 1 20.20 13.98 5.85
C MET A 1 20.44 15.25 6.64
N ALA A 2 20.40 16.41 5.99
CA ALA A 2 20.47 17.70 6.67
C ALA A 2 19.07 18.10 7.11
N PHE A 3 18.95 18.76 8.25
CA PHE A 3 17.68 19.37 8.69
C PHE A 3 17.48 20.66 7.88
N ASP A 4 16.43 20.71 7.05
CA ASP A 4 16.10 21.90 6.29
C ASP A 4 14.64 22.33 6.52
N ILE A 5 14.49 23.54 7.06
CA ILE A 5 13.20 24.17 7.33
C ILE A 5 12.47 24.52 6.03
N SER A 6 13.17 24.66 4.90
CA SER A 6 12.53 24.88 3.58
C SER A 6 11.47 23.84 3.27
N ASN A 7 11.73 22.59 3.63
CA ASN A 7 10.88 21.44 3.29
C ASN A 7 9.57 21.46 4.08
N VAL A 8 9.62 21.89 5.34
CA VAL A 8 8.42 22.13 6.16
C VAL A 8 7.63 23.33 5.62
N THR A 9 8.31 24.40 5.21
CA THR A 9 7.65 25.60 4.66
C THR A 9 7.12 25.44 3.25
N GLY A 10 7.53 24.40 2.53
CA GLY A 10 7.15 24.18 1.13
C GLY A 10 5.64 23.97 0.93
N ASN A 11 4.93 23.45 1.94
CA ASN A 11 3.52 23.08 1.83
C ASN A 11 2.62 23.92 2.75
N PRO A 12 2.03 25.03 2.24
CA PRO A 12 1.26 25.97 3.06
C PRO A 12 0.00 25.34 3.68
N ILE A 13 -0.59 24.31 3.06
CA ILE A 13 -1.76 23.60 3.58
C ILE A 13 -1.39 22.73 4.80
N ILE A 14 -0.22 22.08 4.77
CA ILE A 14 0.27 21.26 5.90
C ILE A 14 0.70 22.17 7.06
N LEU A 15 1.37 23.28 6.77
CA LEU A 15 1.65 24.32 7.77
C LEU A 15 0.36 24.86 8.42
N LEU A 16 -0.62 25.27 7.61
CA LEU A 16 -1.85 25.89 8.12
C LEU A 16 -2.66 24.92 8.99
N SER A 17 -2.87 23.69 8.51
CA SER A 17 -3.52 22.64 9.32
C SER A 17 -2.72 22.30 10.58
N GLY A 18 -1.39 22.33 10.50
CA GLY A 18 -0.48 22.21 11.63
C GLY A 18 -0.64 23.29 12.70
N VAL A 19 -0.83 24.56 12.32
CA VAL A 19 -1.15 25.65 13.25
C VAL A 19 -2.51 25.41 13.93
N PHE A 20 -3.52 24.95 13.20
CA PHE A 20 -4.81 24.57 13.80
C PHE A 20 -4.68 23.40 14.79
N ALA A 21 -3.86 22.38 14.49
CA ALA A 21 -3.58 21.29 15.42
C ALA A 21 -2.88 21.80 16.70
N MET A 22 -1.87 22.68 16.57
CA MET A 22 -1.21 23.29 17.73
C MET A 22 -2.19 24.11 18.59
N ILE A 23 -3.12 24.85 17.98
CA ILE A 23 -4.17 25.58 18.71
C ILE A 23 -5.08 24.60 19.50
N GLY A 24 -5.55 23.52 18.85
CA GLY A 24 -6.35 22.48 19.51
C GLY A 24 -5.62 21.82 20.68
N TRP A 25 -4.32 21.53 20.50
CA TRP A 25 -3.45 21.00 21.55
C TRP A 25 -3.27 21.98 22.71
N PHE A 26 -3.00 23.26 22.45
CA PHE A 26 -2.86 24.28 23.50
C PHE A 26 -4.15 24.47 24.30
N ILE A 27 -5.31 24.46 23.64
CA ILE A 27 -6.62 24.51 24.32
C ILE A 27 -6.76 23.31 25.26
N ALA A 28 -6.48 22.09 24.77
CA ALA A 28 -6.57 20.87 25.58
C ALA A 28 -5.56 20.86 26.74
N PHE A 29 -4.33 21.32 26.53
CA PHE A 29 -3.27 21.40 27.55
C PHE A 29 -3.62 22.40 28.67
N ILE A 30 -4.00 23.63 28.32
CA ILE A 30 -4.37 24.67 29.30
C ILE A 30 -5.61 24.22 30.10
N ALA A 31 -6.61 23.66 29.41
CA ALA A 31 -7.80 23.15 30.07
C ALA A 31 -7.50 21.93 30.97
N ALA A 32 -6.55 21.07 30.61
CA ALA A 32 -6.05 19.98 31.45
C ALA A 32 -5.35 20.49 32.73
N CYS A 33 -4.54 21.56 32.63
CA CYS A 33 -3.95 22.23 33.80
C CYS A 33 -5.02 22.76 34.78
N ILE A 34 -6.12 23.31 34.25
CA ILE A 34 -7.23 23.86 35.07
C ILE A 34 -8.11 22.75 35.66
N PHE A 35 -8.35 21.67 34.90
CA PHE A 35 -9.19 20.56 35.34
C PHE A 35 -8.55 19.73 36.48
N GLN A 36 -7.22 19.76 36.62
CA GLN A 36 -6.46 19.08 37.69
C GLN A 36 -6.75 17.58 37.85
N GLY A 37 -7.19 16.91 36.78
CA GLY A 37 -7.33 15.46 36.80
C GLY A 37 -5.98 14.76 37.06
N LEU A 38 -6.06 13.50 37.52
CA LEU A 38 -4.92 12.60 37.63
C LEU A 38 -5.11 11.36 36.73
N GLY A 39 -4.00 10.72 36.34
CA GLY A 39 -4.00 9.46 35.61
C GLY A 39 -3.82 9.58 34.08
N GLY A 40 -4.35 8.60 33.35
CA GLY A 40 -3.96 8.29 31.96
C GLY A 40 -4.24 9.34 30.89
N PHE A 41 -4.98 10.41 31.16
CA PHE A 41 -5.21 11.46 30.16
C PHE A 41 -4.02 12.41 29.99
N TRP A 42 -3.19 12.61 31.02
CA TRP A 42 -1.94 13.37 30.88
C TRP A 42 -1.02 12.70 29.87
N TRP A 43 -1.03 11.36 29.83
CA TRP A 43 -0.37 10.60 28.78
C TRP A 43 -0.94 10.93 27.39
N THR A 44 -2.27 11.00 27.22
CA THR A 44 -2.87 11.45 25.95
C THR A 44 -2.36 12.83 25.53
N ILE A 45 -2.39 13.83 26.42
CA ILE A 45 -1.90 15.20 26.09
C ILE A 45 -0.42 15.21 25.66
N ILE A 46 0.43 14.42 26.33
CA ILE A 46 1.85 14.28 25.97
C ILE A 46 2.01 13.51 24.65
N PHE A 47 1.25 12.43 24.45
CA PHE A 47 1.25 11.63 23.23
C PHE A 47 0.86 12.46 22.01
N GLU A 48 -0.17 13.30 22.11
CA GLU A 48 -0.54 14.25 21.06
C GLU A 48 0.62 15.18 20.69
N LEU A 49 1.34 15.74 21.68
CA LEU A 49 2.50 16.58 21.42
C LEU A 49 3.62 15.83 20.68
N LEU A 50 3.84 14.57 21.03
CA LEU A 50 4.82 13.69 20.37
C LEU A 50 4.40 13.33 18.94
N VAL A 51 3.11 13.11 18.68
CA VAL A 51 2.58 12.86 17.33
C VAL A 51 2.72 14.11 16.45
N LEU A 52 2.29 15.27 16.93
CA LEU A 52 2.45 16.55 16.21
C LEU A 52 3.94 16.82 15.92
N GLY A 53 4.79 16.81 16.96
CA GLY A 53 6.23 17.06 16.82
C GLY A 53 6.93 16.03 15.94
N GLY A 54 6.56 14.76 16.03
CA GLY A 54 7.10 13.67 15.21
C GLY A 54 6.77 13.81 13.72
N ILE A 55 5.55 14.25 13.39
CA ILE A 55 5.14 14.52 12.01
C ILE A 55 5.98 15.67 11.42
N PHE A 56 6.11 16.79 12.14
CA PHE A 56 6.97 17.89 11.70
C PHE A 56 8.44 17.50 11.58
N PHE A 57 8.95 16.67 12.50
CA PHE A 57 10.31 16.16 12.45
C PHE A 57 10.55 15.30 11.20
N VAL A 58 9.64 14.36 10.89
CA VAL A 58 9.71 13.51 9.67
C VAL A 58 9.69 14.35 8.39
N ILE A 59 8.91 15.43 8.35
CA ILE A 59 8.88 16.37 7.21
C ILE A 59 10.18 17.18 7.12
N ALA A 60 10.74 17.64 8.26
CA ALA A 60 11.95 18.46 8.30
C ALA A 60 13.24 17.71 7.90
N ILE A 61 13.24 16.37 7.97
CA ILE A 61 14.36 15.52 7.52
C ILE A 61 14.18 14.98 6.10
N ASP A 62 13.11 15.37 5.40
CA ASP A 62 12.74 14.90 4.04
C ASP A 62 12.58 13.38 3.89
N ALA A 63 12.37 12.67 5.00
CA ALA A 63 12.22 11.20 5.03
C ALA A 63 10.75 10.75 4.99
N PHE A 64 9.82 11.65 4.66
CA PHE A 64 8.39 11.38 4.68
C PHE A 64 7.98 10.10 3.91
N PRO A 65 8.47 9.81 2.68
CA PRO A 65 8.10 8.58 1.98
C PRO A 65 8.49 7.29 2.74
N GLN A 66 9.60 7.33 3.49
CA GLN A 66 10.11 6.19 4.25
C GLN A 66 9.31 5.95 5.54
N TYR A 67 8.89 7.03 6.21
CA TYR A 67 8.16 6.96 7.49
C TYR A 67 6.64 7.09 7.34
N ARG A 68 6.11 7.18 6.12
CA ARG A 68 4.68 7.38 5.82
C ARG A 68 3.75 6.41 6.57
N LEU A 69 4.06 5.11 6.57
CA LEU A 69 3.27 4.08 7.28
C LEU A 69 3.36 4.22 8.81
N VAL A 70 4.52 4.63 9.32
CA VAL A 70 4.74 4.88 10.76
C VAL A 70 3.90 6.08 11.22
N VAL A 71 3.92 7.18 10.45
CA VAL A 71 3.09 8.37 10.68
C VAL A 71 1.60 8.03 10.69
N LEU A 72 1.12 7.28 9.69
CA LEU A 72 -0.29 6.85 9.60
C LEU A 72 -0.70 5.94 10.78
N SER A 73 0.22 5.09 11.25
CA SER A 73 -0.03 4.23 12.42
C SER A 73 -0.19 5.05 13.70
N PHE A 74 0.70 6.03 13.94
CA PHE A 74 0.59 6.93 15.10
C PHE A 74 -0.67 7.81 15.05
N LEU A 75 -1.05 8.31 13.86
CA LEU A 75 -2.31 9.03 13.66
C LEU A 75 -3.54 8.17 13.97
N SER A 76 -3.56 6.90 13.52
CA SER A 76 -4.67 5.97 13.82
C SER A 76 -4.81 5.72 15.33
N ILE A 77 -3.68 5.52 16.03
CA ILE A 77 -3.63 5.34 17.49
C ILE A 77 -4.13 6.61 18.21
N SER A 78 -3.69 7.79 17.77
CA SER A 78 -4.11 9.08 18.33
C SER A 78 -5.60 9.35 18.14
N ILE A 79 -6.15 9.18 16.93
CA ILE A 79 -7.59 9.34 16.67
C ILE A 79 -8.41 8.40 17.56
N ALA A 80 -7.99 7.15 17.74
CA ALA A 80 -8.65 6.20 18.64
C ALA A 80 -8.60 6.68 20.10
N MET A 81 -7.42 7.07 20.60
CA MET A 81 -7.25 7.58 21.97
C MET A 81 -8.07 8.85 22.23
N LEU A 82 -8.05 9.83 21.31
CA LEU A 82 -8.85 11.04 21.39
C LEU A 82 -10.36 10.73 21.37
N THR A 83 -10.81 9.79 20.55
CA THR A 83 -12.23 9.42 20.47
C THR A 83 -12.73 8.79 21.78
N SER A 84 -11.98 7.85 22.34
CA SER A 84 -12.30 7.26 23.66
C SER A 84 -12.22 8.28 24.79
N PHE A 85 -11.38 9.30 24.66
CA PHE A 85 -11.22 10.36 25.64
C PHE A 85 -12.40 11.36 25.61
N ILE A 86 -12.68 11.96 24.46
CA ILE A 86 -13.63 13.07 24.26
C ILE A 86 -15.03 12.79 24.82
N GLY A 87 -15.52 11.55 24.69
CA GLY A 87 -16.84 11.15 25.20
C GLY A 87 -17.06 11.40 26.70
N ASN A 88 -15.98 11.33 27.50
CA ASN A 88 -16.00 11.58 28.94
C ASN A 88 -15.96 13.07 29.31
N PHE A 89 -15.56 13.94 28.37
CA PHE A 89 -15.21 15.34 28.64
C PHE A 89 -16.24 16.34 28.10
N ILE A 90 -16.84 16.08 26.92
CA ILE A 90 -17.86 16.96 26.33
C ILE A 90 -19.12 17.06 27.21
N ASN A 91 -19.55 15.95 27.81
CA ASN A 91 -20.77 15.91 28.63
C ASN A 91 -20.51 16.22 30.12
N SER A 92 -19.31 16.67 30.47
CA SER A 92 -18.98 17.05 31.84
C SER A 92 -19.65 18.37 32.22
N SER A 93 -19.96 18.54 33.51
CA SER A 93 -20.43 19.80 34.08
C SER A 93 -19.30 20.82 34.31
N SER A 94 -18.03 20.43 34.17
CA SER A 94 -16.89 21.34 34.27
C SER A 94 -16.57 21.98 32.92
N SER A 95 -16.59 23.32 32.84
CA SER A 95 -16.20 24.07 31.63
C SER A 95 -14.75 23.79 31.22
N ALA A 96 -13.86 23.49 32.17
CA ALA A 96 -12.50 23.07 31.86
C ALA A 96 -12.49 21.69 31.17
N ALA A 97 -13.28 20.73 31.66
CA ALA A 97 -13.42 19.44 30.99
C ALA A 97 -14.02 19.57 29.58
N GLN A 98 -15.05 20.42 29.40
CA GLN A 98 -15.63 20.69 28.09
C GLN A 98 -14.60 21.30 27.12
N ALA A 99 -13.74 22.21 27.59
CA ALA A 99 -12.67 22.80 26.79
C ALA A 99 -11.59 21.78 26.38
N ILE A 100 -11.26 20.81 27.25
CA ILE A 100 -10.40 19.66 26.88
C ILE A 100 -11.04 18.88 25.73
N GLY A 101 -12.34 18.55 25.84
CA GLY A 101 -13.09 17.86 24.79
C GLY A 101 -13.11 18.63 23.46
N ALA A 102 -13.32 19.95 23.51
CA ALA A 102 -13.30 20.81 22.34
C ALA A 102 -11.92 20.85 21.65
N GLY A 103 -10.83 20.98 22.41
CA GLY A 103 -9.47 20.89 21.88
C GLY A 103 -9.18 19.54 21.20
N GLY A 104 -9.66 18.45 21.80
CA GLY A 104 -9.61 17.10 21.22
C GLY A 104 -10.36 16.97 19.90
N VAL A 105 -11.54 17.59 19.76
CA VAL A 105 -12.31 17.59 18.50
C VAL A 105 -11.55 18.31 17.37
N PHE A 106 -10.92 19.46 17.66
CA PHE A 106 -10.06 20.14 16.68
C PHE A 106 -8.89 19.26 16.22
N LEU A 107 -8.24 18.56 17.15
CA LEU A 107 -7.17 17.61 16.84
C LEU A 107 -7.66 16.47 15.94
N ILE A 108 -8.79 15.82 16.26
CA ILE A 108 -9.38 14.76 15.43
C ILE A 108 -9.64 15.24 13.99
N ILE A 109 -10.22 16.43 13.82
CA ILE A 109 -10.54 16.98 12.48
C ILE A 109 -9.27 17.18 11.63
N VAL A 110 -8.22 17.74 12.23
CA VAL A 110 -6.94 17.90 11.52
C VAL A 110 -6.28 16.55 11.24
N GLN A 111 -6.32 15.62 12.19
CA GLN A 111 -5.71 14.30 12.01
C GLN A 111 -6.41 13.44 10.96
N PHE A 112 -7.75 13.47 10.87
CA PHE A 112 -8.47 12.83 9.75
C PHE A 112 -8.05 13.43 8.41
N SER A 113 -7.90 14.76 8.35
CA SER A 113 -7.40 15.44 7.15
C SER A 113 -5.98 14.97 6.80
N TRP A 114 -5.09 14.84 7.78
CA TRP A 114 -3.74 14.30 7.60
C TRP A 114 -3.72 12.82 7.20
N VAL A 115 -4.59 11.96 7.75
CA VAL A 115 -4.73 10.56 7.30
C VAL A 115 -5.14 10.50 5.83
N ILE A 116 -6.00 11.40 5.36
CA ILE A 116 -6.38 11.47 3.94
C ILE A 116 -5.22 11.98 3.08
N ILE A 117 -4.55 13.06 3.49
CA ILE A 117 -3.43 13.68 2.74
C ILE A 117 -2.25 12.71 2.65
N PHE A 118 -1.78 12.20 3.79
CA PHE A 118 -0.64 11.28 3.91
C PHE A 118 -1.00 9.84 3.47
N GLY A 119 -2.29 9.47 3.52
CA GLY A 119 -2.79 8.19 2.99
C GLY A 119 -2.90 8.19 1.46
N SER A 120 -3.13 9.34 0.83
CA SER A 120 -3.26 9.44 -0.63
C SER A 120 -1.94 9.21 -1.38
N ASP A 121 -1.97 8.41 -2.45
CA ASP A 121 -0.82 8.18 -3.33
C ASP A 121 -0.31 9.47 -3.99
N GLU A 122 0.97 9.49 -4.39
CA GLU A 122 1.61 10.61 -5.09
C GLU A 122 0.88 11.02 -6.37
N ASN A 123 0.22 10.07 -7.05
CA ASN A 123 -0.56 10.32 -8.26
C ASN A 123 -2.03 10.68 -7.98
N SER A 124 -2.47 10.71 -6.72
CA SER A 124 -3.84 11.02 -6.35
C SER A 124 -4.20 12.49 -6.59
N ALA A 125 -5.45 12.75 -6.97
CA ALA A 125 -5.99 14.11 -7.09
C ALA A 125 -5.89 14.90 -5.76
N ILE A 126 -5.88 14.20 -4.62
CA ILE A 126 -5.71 14.79 -3.28
C ILE A 126 -4.28 15.28 -3.11
N ASN A 127 -3.29 14.44 -3.41
CA ASN A 127 -1.89 14.82 -3.39
C ASN A 127 -1.64 15.99 -4.38
N ARG A 128 -2.16 15.89 -5.61
CA ARG A 128 -2.07 16.97 -6.61
C ARG A 128 -2.77 18.27 -6.21
N SER A 129 -3.79 18.26 -5.35
CA SER A 129 -4.42 19.52 -4.87
C SER A 129 -3.67 20.14 -3.69
N VAL A 130 -3.06 19.32 -2.83
CA VAL A 130 -2.26 19.78 -1.68
C VAL A 130 -0.88 20.26 -2.09
N TYR A 131 -0.17 19.47 -2.90
CA TYR A 131 1.21 19.73 -3.33
C TYR A 131 1.29 20.38 -4.72
N GLY A 132 0.20 20.40 -5.52
CA GLY A 132 0.19 21.03 -6.85
C GLY A 132 0.34 22.55 -6.83
N LEU A 133 0.06 23.20 -5.70
CA LEU A 133 0.40 24.60 -5.46
C LEU A 133 1.92 24.85 -5.45
N GLN A 134 2.75 23.83 -5.13
CA GLN A 134 4.20 23.92 -5.28
C GLN A 134 4.63 23.83 -6.76
N ILE A 135 3.92 23.06 -7.59
CA ILE A 135 4.28 22.84 -9.01
C ILE A 135 4.26 24.16 -9.81
N ALA A 136 3.40 25.11 -9.43
CA ALA A 136 3.36 26.46 -10.03
C ALA A 136 4.63 27.30 -9.82
N SER A 137 5.55 26.88 -8.92
CA SER A 137 6.80 27.59 -8.62
C SER A 137 8.07 26.89 -9.12
N ARG A 138 7.96 25.68 -9.70
CA ARG A 138 9.04 25.15 -10.55
C ARG A 138 8.93 25.80 -11.93
N PRO A 139 9.97 26.47 -12.45
CA PRO A 139 9.95 26.91 -13.83
C PRO A 139 9.73 25.68 -14.72
N PRO A 140 8.97 25.79 -15.83
CA PRO A 140 8.81 24.68 -16.74
C PRO A 140 10.20 24.20 -17.15
N GLN A 141 10.47 22.90 -16.99
CA GLN A 141 11.61 22.25 -17.62
C GLN A 141 11.46 22.49 -19.12
N GLN A 142 12.17 23.52 -19.60
CA GLN A 142 12.19 23.90 -20.99
C GLN A 142 12.94 22.79 -21.72
N ASN A 143 12.20 21.74 -22.10
CA ASN A 143 12.69 20.67 -22.95
C ASN A 143 13.34 21.35 -24.15
N ASN A 144 14.67 21.38 -24.14
CA ASN A 144 15.44 22.20 -25.04
C ASN A 144 15.56 21.47 -26.38
N PHE A 145 14.42 21.32 -27.04
CA PHE A 145 14.31 20.96 -28.44
C PHE A 145 15.02 22.05 -29.23
N LYS A 146 16.34 21.88 -29.38
CA LYS A 146 17.12 22.59 -30.38
C LYS A 146 16.46 22.32 -31.72
N ALA A 147 15.70 23.29 -32.20
CA ALA A 147 15.22 23.33 -33.57
C ALA A 147 16.46 23.49 -34.47
N GLY A 148 17.07 22.36 -34.81
CA GLY A 148 18.16 22.29 -35.78
C GLY A 148 17.64 22.82 -37.11
N SER A 149 18.23 23.91 -37.59
CA SER A 149 17.89 24.49 -38.89
C SER A 149 18.09 23.46 -39.99
N ILE A 150 16.99 23.01 -40.60
CA ILE A 150 17.01 22.11 -41.76
C ILE A 150 17.56 22.91 -42.96
N PRO A 151 18.66 22.49 -43.61
CA PRO A 151 19.13 23.13 -44.83
C PRO A 151 18.13 22.91 -45.97
N LEU A 152 17.87 23.97 -46.73
CA LEU A 152 16.94 23.97 -47.87
C LEU A 152 17.45 23.02 -48.98
N GLY A 153 16.84 21.85 -49.14
CA GLY A 153 17.22 20.92 -50.21
C GLY A 153 16.34 19.67 -50.34
N SER A 154 15.94 19.38 -51.58
CA SER A 154 15.20 18.20 -52.06
C SER A 154 13.72 18.06 -51.66
N SER A 155 12.89 17.84 -52.68
CA SER A 155 11.46 17.60 -52.60
C SER A 155 11.15 16.12 -52.32
N VAL A 156 10.37 15.82 -51.28
CA VAL A 156 9.64 14.54 -51.19
C VAL A 156 8.21 14.77 -50.70
N TYR A 157 7.30 14.21 -51.49
CA TYR A 157 5.88 13.96 -51.28
C TYR A 157 5.35 13.94 -49.82
N ALA A 158 4.22 14.62 -49.59
CA ALA A 158 3.34 14.35 -48.46
C ALA A 158 2.16 13.48 -48.92
N PRO A 159 1.81 12.38 -48.22
CA PRO A 159 0.54 11.70 -48.38
C PRO A 159 -0.38 11.98 -47.19
N SER A 160 -1.60 12.42 -47.49
CA SER A 160 -2.70 12.51 -46.54
C SER A 160 -3.50 11.20 -46.47
N HIS A 161 -4.17 11.01 -45.32
CA HIS A 161 -5.46 10.32 -45.16
C HIS A 161 -5.51 8.84 -44.73
N ASN A 162 -6.05 8.67 -43.51
CA ASN A 162 -7.22 7.85 -43.14
C ASN A 162 -7.08 6.46 -42.48
N GLN A 163 -8.14 6.16 -41.72
CA GLN A 163 -8.44 4.92 -40.98
C GLN A 163 -8.72 3.73 -41.90
N GLY A 164 -8.60 2.50 -41.39
CA GLY A 164 -9.24 1.33 -42.01
C GLY A 164 -8.56 0.00 -41.75
N SER A 165 -9.23 -0.85 -40.98
CA SER A 165 -8.83 -2.21 -40.58
C SER A 165 -8.71 -3.27 -41.71
N PHE A 166 -8.26 -4.47 -41.29
CA PHE A 166 -8.62 -5.84 -41.75
C PHE A 166 -7.62 -6.66 -42.64
N VAL A 167 -7.55 -7.97 -42.28
CA VAL A 167 -7.18 -9.18 -43.07
C VAL A 167 -5.69 -9.59 -43.28
N ASN A 168 -5.17 -10.37 -42.31
CA ASN A 168 -4.73 -11.79 -42.39
C ASN A 168 -4.03 -12.41 -43.62
N ALA A 169 -2.82 -12.97 -43.41
CA ALA A 169 -2.26 -14.26 -43.90
C ALA A 169 -0.90 -14.49 -43.19
N GLN A 170 -0.61 -15.55 -42.43
CA GLN A 170 -0.40 -16.98 -42.76
C GLN A 170 0.80 -17.30 -43.69
N GLU A 171 1.97 -17.58 -43.09
CA GLU A 171 3.13 -18.38 -43.56
C GLU A 171 4.13 -18.43 -42.36
N PHE A 172 4.89 -19.48 -41.99
CA PHE A 172 5.04 -20.86 -42.48
C PHE A 172 5.68 -21.77 -41.38
N SER A 173 5.36 -23.08 -41.38
CA SER A 173 6.16 -24.24 -40.89
C SER A 173 6.48 -24.52 -39.39
N GLN A 174 6.19 -25.78 -39.01
CA GLN A 174 6.65 -26.56 -37.85
C GLN A 174 7.91 -27.43 -38.21
N PRO A 175 8.28 -28.54 -37.52
CA PRO A 175 8.80 -28.68 -36.14
C PRO A 175 10.12 -29.50 -36.05
N ALA A 176 10.75 -29.60 -34.87
CA ALA A 176 11.62 -30.73 -34.51
C ALA A 176 11.75 -30.95 -32.97
N GLN A 177 11.75 -32.22 -32.56
CA GLN A 177 11.94 -32.82 -31.22
C GLN A 177 12.58 -34.21 -31.46
N PRO A 178 12.97 -35.02 -30.44
CA PRO A 178 13.59 -34.76 -29.13
C PRO A 178 14.93 -35.55 -28.99
N ILE A 179 15.57 -35.58 -27.80
CA ILE A 179 16.35 -36.73 -27.30
C ILE A 179 16.18 -36.81 -25.77
N MET A 180 16.02 -38.04 -25.25
CA MET A 180 15.79 -38.36 -23.85
C MET A 180 17.11 -38.64 -23.10
N MET A 181 17.13 -38.55 -21.76
CA MET A 181 17.92 -39.49 -20.95
C MET A 181 17.39 -39.67 -19.52
N GLN A 182 17.70 -40.83 -18.95
CA GLN A 182 16.95 -41.53 -17.90
C GLN A 182 17.67 -41.47 -16.53
N ALA A 183 16.89 -41.31 -15.45
CA ALA A 183 17.09 -41.77 -14.05
C ALA A 183 18.49 -41.79 -13.38
N SER A 184 18.53 -41.44 -12.09
CA SER A 184 18.61 -42.43 -10.98
C SER A 184 18.73 -41.77 -9.60
N ALA A 185 18.00 -42.30 -8.62
CA ALA A 185 18.33 -42.09 -7.19
C ALA A 185 19.38 -43.14 -6.75
N PRO A 186 20.01 -42.96 -5.57
CA PRO A 186 19.73 -43.95 -4.54
C PRO A 186 19.59 -43.41 -3.11
N VAL A 187 19.04 -44.29 -2.27
CA VAL A 187 18.72 -44.12 -0.84
C VAL A 187 19.96 -44.32 0.05
N MET A 188 20.01 -43.65 1.21
CA MET A 188 20.71 -44.17 2.39
C MET A 188 19.90 -43.89 3.67
N ASN A 189 20.11 -44.72 4.71
CA ASN A 189 19.06 -45.11 5.65
C ASN A 189 19.59 -45.26 7.10
N SER A 190 18.76 -44.87 8.10
CA SER A 190 18.74 -45.41 9.49
C SER A 190 19.92 -45.08 10.47
N PRO A 191 19.86 -45.42 11.80
CA PRO A 191 18.83 -45.01 12.79
C PRO A 191 19.31 -44.83 14.28
N HIS A 192 18.36 -44.48 15.19
CA HIS A 192 18.24 -44.89 16.64
C HIS A 192 19.19 -44.31 17.75
N VAL A 193 18.90 -44.19 19.08
CA VAL A 193 17.73 -44.13 20.05
C VAL A 193 18.28 -43.72 21.49
N PRO A 194 17.68 -43.97 22.69
CA PRO A 194 16.51 -43.32 23.38
C PRO A 194 16.68 -42.97 24.91
N HIS A 195 15.69 -42.28 25.55
CA HIS A 195 15.04 -42.57 26.88
C HIS A 195 14.04 -41.42 27.22
N MET A 196 12.70 -41.57 27.40
CA MET A 196 11.82 -42.29 28.35
C MET A 196 11.45 -41.57 29.68
N ALA A 197 10.17 -41.17 29.81
CA ALA A 197 9.24 -41.32 30.97
C ALA A 197 7.86 -40.76 30.55
N GLN A 198 6.85 -41.59 30.18
CA GLN A 198 5.67 -42.01 30.99
C GLN A 198 4.89 -40.84 31.66
N VAL A 199 3.56 -40.72 31.57
CA VAL A 199 2.51 -41.69 32.03
C VAL A 199 1.12 -41.49 31.35
N GLN A 200 0.37 -42.59 31.19
CA GLN A 200 -1.08 -42.80 30.89
C GLN A 200 -1.71 -42.48 29.51
N SER A 201 -2.57 -43.41 29.07
CA SER A 201 -3.36 -43.42 27.83
C SER A 201 -4.82 -43.80 28.09
N THR A 202 -5.77 -43.39 27.23
CA THR A 202 -7.00 -44.15 26.89
C THR A 202 -7.62 -43.68 25.55
N LEU A 203 -7.98 -44.63 24.67
CA LEU A 203 -8.65 -44.50 23.35
C LEU A 203 -9.13 -45.92 22.91
N PRO A 204 -9.92 -46.11 21.81
CA PRO A 204 -10.85 -45.19 21.13
C PRO A 204 -12.30 -45.75 21.28
N PRO A 205 -13.07 -46.38 20.33
CA PRO A 205 -12.99 -46.56 18.87
C PRO A 205 -14.16 -45.98 18.02
N SER A 206 -13.87 -45.69 16.74
CA SER A 206 -14.72 -45.81 15.53
C SER A 206 -16.13 -45.18 15.44
N SER A 207 -16.22 -44.09 14.65
CA SER A 207 -16.83 -44.19 13.31
C SER A 207 -16.17 -43.20 12.34
N VAL A 208 -16.07 -43.59 11.07
CA VAL A 208 -15.45 -42.81 9.99
C VAL A 208 -16.56 -42.41 9.03
N GLU A 209 -16.76 -41.12 8.80
CA GLU A 209 -17.46 -40.66 7.59
C GLU A 209 -16.82 -39.35 7.10
N ASN A 210 -15.95 -39.50 6.11
CA ASN A 210 -15.23 -38.42 5.47
C ASN A 210 -16.08 -37.89 4.30
N VAL A 211 -17.04 -36.99 4.59
CA VAL A 211 -17.77 -36.30 3.53
C VAL A 211 -17.01 -35.03 3.17
N ALA A 212 -16.19 -35.16 2.12
CA ALA A 212 -15.52 -34.03 1.50
C ALA A 212 -16.55 -32.94 1.17
N SER A 213 -16.47 -31.81 1.88
CA SER A 213 -17.14 -30.58 1.47
C SER A 213 -16.44 -30.07 0.22
N ASN A 214 -16.84 -30.61 -0.93
CA ASN A 214 -16.40 -30.24 -2.25
C ASN A 214 -16.95 -28.84 -2.57
N SER A 215 -16.41 -27.84 -1.88
CA SER A 215 -16.58 -26.44 -2.20
C SER A 215 -15.87 -26.21 -3.52
N GLN A 216 -16.58 -26.45 -4.62
CA GLN A 216 -16.26 -25.85 -5.90
C GLN A 216 -16.41 -24.33 -5.71
N ALA A 217 -15.35 -23.72 -5.18
CA ALA A 217 -15.12 -22.30 -5.30
C ALA A 217 -15.26 -21.97 -6.79
N ALA A 218 -15.99 -20.89 -7.09
CA ALA A 218 -16.12 -20.42 -8.46
C ALA A 218 -14.70 -20.18 -8.99
N ILE A 219 -14.28 -21.01 -9.95
CA ILE A 219 -12.99 -20.88 -10.62
C ILE A 219 -13.07 -19.64 -11.49
N ASP A 220 -12.67 -18.51 -10.92
CA ASP A 220 -12.62 -17.23 -11.60
C ASP A 220 -11.46 -17.27 -12.61
N LYS A 221 -11.82 -17.54 -13.88
CA LYS A 221 -10.88 -17.49 -15.00
C LYS A 221 -10.67 -16.06 -15.44
N VAL A 222 -9.46 -15.56 -15.26
CA VAL A 222 -9.06 -14.19 -15.61
C VAL A 222 -8.17 -14.20 -16.84
N THR A 223 -8.26 -13.15 -17.66
CA THR A 223 -7.42 -13.00 -18.87
C THR A 223 -6.38 -11.91 -18.64
N ALA A 224 -5.11 -12.21 -18.92
CA ALA A 224 -4.02 -11.26 -18.79
C ALA A 224 -4.09 -10.15 -19.85
N LEU A 225 -4.07 -8.89 -19.43
CA LEU A 225 -4.03 -7.70 -20.30
C LEU A 225 -2.61 -7.38 -20.79
N HIS A 226 -1.60 -7.82 -20.04
CA HIS A 226 -0.18 -7.61 -20.28
C HIS A 226 0.61 -8.90 -20.01
N ALA A 227 1.82 -9.01 -20.54
CA ALA A 227 2.72 -10.11 -20.20
C ALA A 227 3.49 -9.79 -18.92
N TYR A 228 3.72 -10.80 -18.09
CA TYR A 228 4.55 -10.75 -16.89
C TYR A 228 5.62 -11.84 -16.96
N GLN A 229 6.87 -11.46 -16.71
CA GLN A 229 7.99 -12.40 -16.62
C GLN A 229 8.44 -12.42 -15.16
N ALA A 230 8.16 -13.52 -14.47
CA ALA A 230 8.61 -13.76 -13.11
C ALA A 230 10.14 -13.80 -13.06
N ASN A 231 10.69 -13.41 -11.92
CA ASN A 231 12.12 -13.50 -11.66
C ASN A 231 12.56 -14.98 -11.62
N PRO A 232 13.56 -15.44 -12.41
CA PRO A 232 14.02 -16.84 -12.38
C PRO A 232 14.55 -17.32 -11.02
N GLU A 233 14.90 -16.40 -10.13
CA GLU A 233 15.34 -16.70 -8.76
C GLU A 233 14.17 -16.80 -7.75
N ASP A 234 12.96 -16.37 -8.12
CA ASP A 234 11.76 -16.48 -7.27
C ASP A 234 10.77 -17.50 -7.84
N ALA A 235 10.88 -18.74 -7.36
CA ALA A 235 10.01 -19.85 -7.76
C ALA A 235 8.56 -19.74 -7.23
N THR A 236 8.19 -18.67 -6.51
CA THR A 236 6.80 -18.45 -6.09
C THR A 236 5.98 -17.64 -7.10
N GLU A 237 6.62 -16.87 -7.97
CA GLU A 237 5.97 -16.05 -8.98
C GLU A 237 5.67 -16.80 -10.29
N LEU A 238 4.51 -16.53 -10.90
CA LEU A 238 4.06 -17.19 -12.12
C LEU A 238 4.17 -16.26 -13.35
N SER A 239 5.03 -16.61 -14.31
CA SER A 239 5.16 -15.87 -15.59
C SER A 239 3.97 -16.13 -16.52
N PHE A 240 3.41 -15.13 -17.19
CA PHE A 240 2.31 -15.30 -18.14
C PHE A 240 2.36 -14.35 -19.33
N ALA A 241 1.79 -14.77 -20.45
CA ALA A 241 1.70 -13.99 -21.67
C ALA A 241 0.46 -13.08 -21.68
N LYS A 242 0.51 -11.98 -22.44
CA LYS A 242 -0.68 -11.18 -22.74
C LYS A 242 -1.72 -12.05 -23.48
N GLY A 243 -2.95 -12.04 -22.99
CA GLY A 243 -4.06 -12.84 -23.50
C GLY A 243 -4.13 -14.26 -22.90
N GLU A 244 -3.21 -14.64 -22.02
CA GLU A 244 -3.24 -15.93 -21.34
C GLU A 244 -4.39 -15.97 -20.31
N VAL A 245 -5.11 -17.10 -20.26
CA VAL A 245 -6.22 -17.32 -19.32
C VAL A 245 -5.73 -18.15 -18.15
N LEU A 246 -5.79 -17.57 -16.96
CA LEU A 246 -5.36 -18.13 -15.69
C LEU A 246 -6.57 -18.42 -14.78
N GLU A 247 -6.50 -19.51 -14.03
CA GLU A 247 -7.49 -19.89 -13.02
C GLU A 247 -7.06 -19.32 -11.67
N VAL A 248 -7.84 -18.39 -11.10
CA VAL A 248 -7.52 -17.81 -9.79
C VAL A 248 -8.02 -18.73 -8.69
N LEU A 249 -7.08 -19.18 -7.85
CA LEU A 249 -7.34 -20.04 -6.69
C LEU A 249 -7.65 -19.21 -5.43
N ASP A 250 -7.04 -18.05 -5.27
CA ASP A 250 -7.27 -17.16 -4.13
C ASP A 250 -7.01 -15.68 -4.47
N LYS A 251 -7.98 -14.80 -4.20
CA LYS A 251 -7.94 -13.35 -4.47
C LYS A 251 -7.65 -12.58 -3.17
N LYS A 252 -6.39 -12.58 -2.69
CA LYS A 252 -5.98 -11.88 -1.46
C LYS A 252 -5.06 -10.69 -1.73
N GLY A 253 -5.65 -9.49 -1.75
CA GLY A 253 -4.91 -8.24 -1.92
C GLY A 253 -4.34 -8.09 -3.34
N ASN A 254 -3.09 -7.63 -3.43
CA ASN A 254 -2.45 -7.25 -4.70
C ASN A 254 -1.80 -8.44 -5.44
N TRP A 255 -1.65 -9.59 -4.77
CA TRP A 255 -1.08 -10.80 -5.32
C TRP A 255 -2.12 -11.92 -5.23
N TRP A 256 -2.52 -12.49 -6.36
CA TRP A 256 -3.49 -13.58 -6.39
C TRP A 256 -2.75 -14.90 -6.61
N GLN A 257 -3.16 -15.95 -5.91
CA GLN A 257 -2.68 -17.29 -6.21
C GLN A 257 -3.43 -17.78 -7.45
N ALA A 258 -2.71 -18.17 -8.50
CA ALA A 258 -3.32 -18.64 -9.73
C ALA A 258 -2.63 -19.89 -10.27
N ARG A 259 -3.37 -20.61 -11.12
CA ARG A 259 -2.94 -21.81 -11.83
C ARG A 259 -3.06 -21.60 -13.34
N LYS A 260 -2.06 -22.04 -14.09
CA LYS A 260 -2.10 -22.14 -15.55
C LYS A 260 -2.83 -23.38 -16.04
N GLN A 261 -3.15 -23.41 -17.33
CA GLN A 261 -3.69 -24.59 -18.00
C GLN A 261 -2.71 -25.78 -18.02
N ASP A 262 -1.40 -25.53 -17.88
CA ASP A 262 -0.36 -26.57 -17.72
C ASP A 262 -0.27 -27.14 -16.28
N GLY A 263 -1.04 -26.60 -15.34
CA GLY A 263 -1.04 -27.01 -13.93
C GLY A 263 0.01 -26.32 -13.05
N SER A 264 0.88 -25.47 -13.61
CA SER A 264 1.80 -24.65 -12.80
C SER A 264 1.05 -23.62 -11.98
N GLU A 265 1.48 -23.41 -10.73
CA GLU A 265 0.89 -22.50 -9.76
C GLU A 265 1.91 -21.49 -9.27
N GLY A 266 1.44 -20.30 -8.93
CA GLY A 266 2.23 -19.26 -8.27
C GLY A 266 1.42 -17.99 -8.04
N ILE A 267 2.07 -16.98 -7.49
CA ILE A 267 1.47 -15.67 -7.31
C ILE A 267 1.55 -14.85 -8.61
N ILE A 268 0.49 -14.11 -8.89
CA ILE A 268 0.37 -13.17 -10.01
C ILE A 268 -0.05 -11.78 -9.50
N PRO A 269 0.49 -10.69 -10.07
CA PRO A 269 0.07 -9.33 -9.71
C PRO A 269 -1.32 -9.02 -10.29
N SER A 270 -2.27 -8.63 -9.44
CA SER A 270 -3.69 -8.53 -9.81
C SER A 270 -4.00 -7.46 -10.85
N ASN A 271 -3.18 -6.40 -10.95
CA ASN A 271 -3.35 -5.30 -11.89
C ASN A 271 -3.03 -5.66 -13.36
N TYR A 272 -2.56 -6.89 -13.62
CA TYR A 272 -2.29 -7.39 -14.98
C TYR A 272 -3.52 -8.03 -15.64
N PHE A 273 -4.66 -8.08 -14.95
CA PHE A 273 -5.84 -8.85 -15.35
C PHE A 273 -7.07 -7.96 -15.54
N ALA A 274 -7.96 -8.36 -16.45
CA ALA A 274 -9.30 -7.78 -16.53
C ALA A 274 -10.12 -8.24 -15.31
N ALA A 275 -10.86 -7.30 -14.71
CA ALA A 275 -11.83 -7.56 -13.63
C ALA A 275 -13.14 -8.14 -14.17
#